data_AF-K3WEK4-F1
#
_entry.id   AF-K3WEK4-F1
#
_cell.length_a   1.000
_cell.length_b   1.000
_cell.length_c   1.000
_cell.angle_alpha   90.00
_cell.angle_beta   90.00
_cell.angle_gamma   90.00
#
_symmetry.space_group_name_H-M   'P 1'
#
loop_
_entity.id
_entity.type
_entity.pdbx_description
1 polymer ?
#
loop_
_entity_poly.entity_id
_entity_poly.type
_entity_poly.pdbx_seq_one_letter_code
_entity_poly.pdbx_strand_id
1 'polypeptide(L)'
;TSVFQHELYVSIRGVVGINSKHEIFVETGKPDDNRRLGIADARGARDLLYGYEFKLKQLTKADIVAAVKQADEFRQRLAVSATLLVNFVPRSYALDEVYRVDGYPDISIVHVRFPASCDEYELRFVGQDSDIANRTIRSSE
;
A
#
# COMPACT_ATOMS: atom_id res chain seq x y z
N THR A 1 -5.73 -17.68 -1.16
CA THR A 1 -5.84 -16.29 -0.65
C THR A 1 -4.60 -15.82 0.12
N SER A 2 -3.89 -16.68 0.87
CA SER A 2 -2.71 -16.26 1.65
C SER A 2 -1.41 -16.09 0.84
N VAL A 3 -1.19 -16.88 -0.24
CA VAL A 3 0.01 -16.77 -1.10
C VAL A 3 0.04 -15.43 -1.85
N PHE A 4 -1.11 -15.01 -2.40
CA PHE A 4 -1.26 -13.73 -3.08
C PHE A 4 -0.97 -12.52 -2.16
N GLN A 5 -1.48 -12.56 -0.93
CA GLN A 5 -1.16 -11.53 0.07
C GLN A 5 0.32 -11.55 0.44
N HIS A 6 0.96 -12.72 0.45
CA HIS A 6 2.38 -12.88 0.79
C HIS A 6 3.32 -12.36 -0.32
N GLU A 7 3.09 -12.71 -1.58
CA GLU A 7 3.95 -12.30 -2.71
C GLU A 7 3.86 -10.80 -2.99
N LEU A 8 2.63 -10.27 -2.98
CA LEU A 8 2.36 -8.84 -3.09
C LEU A 8 3.02 -8.06 -1.94
N TYR A 9 3.03 -8.65 -0.76
CA TYR A 9 3.66 -8.08 0.41
C TYR A 9 5.20 -8.10 0.32
N VAL A 10 5.81 -9.21 -0.12
CA VAL A 10 7.25 -9.31 -0.43
C VAL A 10 7.65 -8.27 -1.49
N SER A 11 6.78 -8.07 -2.46
CA SER A 11 6.93 -7.12 -3.56
C SER A 11 6.89 -5.66 -3.11
N ILE A 12 5.91 -5.29 -2.29
CA ILE A 12 5.79 -3.95 -1.74
C ILE A 12 6.96 -3.65 -0.78
N ARG A 13 7.41 -4.63 0.03
CA ARG A 13 8.64 -4.50 0.86
C ARG A 13 9.86 -4.08 0.03
N GLY A 14 10.06 -4.69 -1.14
CA GLY A 14 11.17 -4.37 -2.04
C GLY A 14 11.05 -3.01 -2.73
N VAL A 15 9.85 -2.45 -2.81
CA VAL A 15 9.59 -1.12 -3.41
C VAL A 15 9.92 0.01 -2.44
N VAL A 16 9.65 -0.17 -1.14
CA VAL A 16 9.96 0.83 -0.09
C VAL A 16 11.36 0.71 0.53
N GLY A 17 12.21 -0.20 0.04
CA GLY A 17 13.58 -0.34 0.53
C GLY A 17 13.69 -0.88 1.95
N ILE A 18 12.66 -1.57 2.45
CA ILE A 18 12.65 -2.18 3.77
C ILE A 18 13.43 -3.50 3.71
N ASN A 19 14.75 -3.41 3.89
CA ASN A 19 15.64 -4.57 3.90
C ASN A 19 15.64 -5.27 5.28
N SER A 20 15.00 -6.44 5.32
CA SER A 20 15.29 -7.62 6.16
C SER A 20 14.91 -7.63 7.66
N LYS A 21 14.24 -8.75 8.05
CA LYS A 21 13.98 -9.29 9.42
C LYS A 21 12.90 -8.65 10.32
N HIS A 22 11.86 -8.06 9.73
CA HIS A 22 10.82 -7.38 10.52
C HIS A 22 9.58 -8.24 10.76
N GLU A 23 9.13 -8.29 12.02
CA GLU A 23 7.88 -8.94 12.44
C GLU A 23 6.69 -8.08 12.03
N ILE A 24 5.64 -8.74 11.53
CA ILE A 24 4.42 -8.09 11.08
C ILE A 24 3.37 -8.39 12.11
N PHE A 25 2.75 -7.33 12.61
CA PHE A 25 1.54 -7.44 13.38
C PHE A 25 0.38 -7.24 12.40
N VAL A 26 -0.17 -8.36 11.94
CA VAL A 26 -1.39 -8.39 11.14
C VAL A 26 -2.58 -8.35 12.11
N GLU A 27 -3.61 -7.57 11.75
CA GLU A 27 -4.92 -7.40 12.40
C GLU A 27 -5.00 -6.43 13.59
N THR A 28 -5.31 -5.17 13.27
CA THR A 28 -6.17 -4.34 14.12
C THR A 28 -7.46 -4.02 13.38
N GLY A 29 -8.35 -5.00 13.27
CA GLY A 29 -9.71 -4.84 12.76
C GLY A 29 -10.61 -5.87 13.42
N LYS A 30 -11.78 -5.46 13.92
CA LYS A 30 -12.79 -6.43 14.33
C LYS A 30 -13.21 -7.24 13.09
N PRO A 31 -13.61 -8.52 13.22
CA PRO A 31 -14.01 -9.37 12.10
C PRO A 31 -15.07 -8.74 11.16
N ASP A 32 -15.87 -7.80 11.67
CA ASP A 32 -16.94 -7.10 10.95
C ASP A 32 -16.53 -5.74 10.36
N ASP A 33 -15.29 -5.30 10.56
CA ASP A 33 -14.80 -4.05 9.99
C ASP A 33 -14.21 -4.34 8.60
N ASN A 34 -14.80 -3.80 7.53
CA ASN A 34 -14.27 -3.86 6.16
C ASN A 34 -12.92 -3.12 6.00
N ARG A 35 -12.28 -2.74 7.12
CA ARG A 35 -11.06 -1.96 7.21
C ARG A 35 -9.95 -2.87 7.74
N ARG A 36 -9.00 -3.19 6.87
CA ARG A 36 -7.83 -4.02 7.22
C ARG A 36 -6.58 -3.18 7.12
N LEU A 37 -5.94 -2.96 8.26
CA LEU A 37 -4.60 -2.37 8.35
C LEU A 37 -3.59 -3.46 8.72
N GLY A 38 -2.52 -3.56 7.94
CA GLY A 38 -1.34 -4.35 8.30
C GLY A 38 -0.28 -3.42 8.89
N ILE A 39 0.30 -3.78 10.04
CA ILE A 39 1.37 -3.00 10.67
C ILE A 39 2.66 -3.81 10.56
N ALA A 40 3.74 -3.21 10.04
CA ALA A 40 5.07 -3.82 10.05
C ALA A 40 5.95 -3.08 11.05
N ASP A 41 6.51 -3.82 12.02
CA ASP A 41 7.44 -3.29 13.01
C ASP A 41 8.88 -3.41 12.50
N ALA A 42 9.51 -2.28 12.20
CA ALA A 42 10.90 -2.22 11.79
C ALA A 42 11.85 -2.31 13.01
N ARG A 43 12.02 -3.50 13.59
CA ARG A 43 13.04 -3.71 14.65
C ARG A 43 14.46 -3.45 14.11
N GLY A 44 14.92 -2.21 14.28
CA GLY A 44 16.23 -1.70 13.87
C GLY A 44 16.34 -0.19 14.06
N ALA A 45 15.24 0.54 13.86
CA ALA A 45 15.05 1.91 14.33
C ALA A 45 13.91 1.88 15.33
N ARG A 46 14.16 2.21 16.61
CA ARG A 46 13.14 2.17 17.67
C ARG A 46 11.95 3.12 17.42
N ASP A 47 11.93 3.88 16.31
CA ASP A 47 11.06 5.04 16.08
C ASP A 47 10.32 5.03 14.71
N LEU A 48 10.39 3.96 13.91
CA LEU A 48 9.74 3.91 12.59
C LEU A 48 8.79 2.72 12.45
N LEU A 49 7.56 2.91 12.93
CA LEU A 49 6.45 2.00 12.68
C LEU A 49 5.85 2.33 11.30
N TYR A 50 5.73 1.34 10.42
CA TYR A 50 5.13 1.52 9.08
C TYR A 50 3.79 0.80 8.98
N GLY A 51 2.79 1.50 8.44
CA GLY A 51 1.44 0.99 8.23
C GLY A 51 1.15 0.69 6.76
N TYR A 52 0.24 -0.23 6.54
CA TYR A 52 -0.28 -0.57 5.21
C TYR A 52 -1.80 -0.58 5.27
N GLU A 53 -2.44 0.24 4.44
CA GLU A 53 -3.87 0.17 4.21
C GLU A 53 -4.16 -0.33 2.80
N PHE A 54 -5.02 -1.34 2.71
CA PHE A 54 -5.41 -1.93 1.46
C PHE A 54 -6.78 -1.42 1.02
N LYS A 55 -6.88 -0.97 -0.23
CA LYS A 55 -8.14 -0.62 -0.89
C LYS A 55 -8.25 -1.34 -2.21
N LEU A 56 -9.50 -1.49 -2.67
CA LEU A 56 -9.82 -2.08 -3.96
C LEU A 56 -10.61 -1.05 -4.77
N LYS A 57 -10.24 -0.88 -6.04
CA LYS A 57 -10.98 -0.09 -7.04
C LYS A 57 -11.29 1.36 -6.59
N GLN A 58 -10.32 2.04 -6.00
CA GLN A 58 -10.42 3.50 -5.86
C GLN A 58 -9.99 4.10 -7.20
N LEU A 59 -10.95 4.46 -8.05
CA LEU A 59 -10.68 4.76 -9.46
C LEU A 59 -10.50 6.24 -9.72
N THR A 60 -11.13 7.07 -8.88
CA THR A 60 -11.14 8.52 -9.04
C THR A 60 -10.22 9.19 -8.01
N LYS A 61 -9.78 10.40 -8.35
CA LYS A 61 -9.10 11.30 -7.42
C LYS A 61 -9.85 11.46 -6.08
N ALA A 62 -11.17 11.59 -6.13
CA ALA A 62 -11.99 11.78 -4.93
C ALA A 62 -11.96 10.54 -4.02
N ASP A 63 -12.07 9.35 -4.60
CA ASP A 63 -11.98 8.08 -3.86
C ASP A 63 -10.62 7.92 -3.19
N ILE A 64 -9.55 8.25 -3.90
CA ILE A 64 -8.18 8.20 -3.37
C ILE A 64 -7.99 9.19 -2.23
N VAL A 65 -8.46 10.44 -2.35
CA VAL A 65 -8.38 11.41 -1.26
C VAL A 65 -9.13 10.92 -0.02
N ALA A 66 -10.32 10.36 -0.19
CA ALA A 66 -11.09 9.80 0.92
C ALA A 66 -10.35 8.61 1.58
N ALA A 67 -9.75 7.74 0.77
CA ALA A 67 -8.95 6.63 1.27
C ALA A 67 -7.67 7.07 1.98
N VAL A 68 -6.98 8.09 1.47
CA VAL A 68 -5.79 8.68 2.12
C VAL A 68 -6.13 9.29 3.47
N LYS A 69 -7.27 10.00 3.55
CA LYS A 69 -7.74 10.54 4.83
C LYS A 69 -7.98 9.42 5.86
N GLN A 70 -8.60 8.32 5.45
CA GLN A 70 -8.80 7.15 6.31
C GLN A 70 -7.45 6.55 6.76
N ALA A 71 -6.49 6.43 5.85
CA ALA A 71 -5.15 5.92 6.15
C ALA A 71 -4.41 6.78 7.17
N ASP A 72 -4.54 8.10 7.07
CA ASP A 72 -3.95 9.02 8.03
C ASP A 72 -4.63 8.95 9.41
N GLU A 73 -5.96 8.83 9.46
CA GLU A 73 -6.68 8.59 10.72
C GLU A 73 -6.18 7.33 11.42
N PHE A 74 -5.92 6.25 10.66
CA PHE A 74 -5.34 5.03 11.20
C PHE A 74 -3.90 5.20 11.66
N ARG A 75 -3.07 5.86 10.84
CA ARG A 75 -1.67 6.15 11.14
C ARG A 75 -1.55 6.87 12.49
N GLN A 76 -2.35 7.93 12.69
CA GLN A 76 -2.37 8.70 13.93
C GLN A 76 -2.84 7.86 15.13
N ARG A 77 -3.93 7.09 14.97
CA ARG A 77 -4.49 6.25 16.05
C ARG A 77 -3.52 5.18 16.55
N LEU A 78 -2.67 4.68 15.67
CA LEU A 78 -1.75 3.58 15.96
C LEU A 78 -0.31 4.04 16.17
N ALA A 79 -0.08 5.37 16.21
CA ALA A 79 1.24 5.98 16.33
C ALA A 79 2.25 5.43 15.29
N VAL A 80 1.75 5.23 14.07
CA VAL A 80 2.55 4.81 12.92
C VAL A 80 3.23 6.05 12.32
N SER A 81 4.52 5.96 11.99
CA SER A 81 5.27 7.11 11.48
C SER A 81 4.88 7.44 10.04
N ALA A 82 4.73 6.43 9.19
CA ALA A 82 4.31 6.58 7.79
C ALA A 82 3.44 5.40 7.33
N THR A 83 2.53 5.63 6.37
CA THR A 83 1.61 4.60 5.88
C THR A 83 1.60 4.53 4.36
N LEU A 84 1.54 3.30 3.84
CA LEU A 84 1.34 3.01 2.43
C LEU A 84 -0.13 2.70 2.18
N LEU A 85 -0.78 3.51 1.34
CA LEU A 85 -2.08 3.20 0.79
C LEU A 85 -1.91 2.39 -0.49
N VAL A 86 -2.28 1.12 -0.45
CA VAL A 86 -2.14 0.18 -1.56
C VAL A 86 -3.51 -0.03 -2.20
N ASN A 87 -3.71 0.54 -3.39
CA ASN A 87 -4.95 0.46 -4.14
C ASN A 87 -4.86 -0.58 -5.27
N PHE A 88 -5.65 -1.64 -5.16
CA PHE A 88 -5.75 -2.70 -6.17
C PHE A 88 -6.73 -2.32 -7.26
N VAL A 89 -6.29 -2.32 -8.51
CA VAL A 89 -7.12 -1.95 -9.66
C VAL A 89 -6.96 -2.96 -10.78
N PRO A 90 -8.02 -3.59 -11.29
CA PRO A 90 -7.90 -4.43 -12.48
C PRO A 90 -7.37 -3.62 -13.67
N ARG A 91 -6.48 -4.18 -14.49
CA ARG A 91 -5.91 -3.49 -15.67
C ARG A 91 -6.97 -3.01 -16.67
N SER A 92 -8.12 -3.67 -16.71
CA SER A 92 -9.25 -3.27 -17.55
C SER A 92 -9.94 -1.98 -17.13
N TYR A 93 -9.63 -1.45 -15.94
CA TYR A 93 -10.25 -0.25 -15.40
C TYR A 93 -9.36 0.97 -15.70
N ALA A 94 -9.99 2.07 -16.11
CA ALA A 94 -9.36 3.37 -16.16
C ALA A 94 -9.11 3.87 -14.72
N LEU A 95 -7.94 4.47 -14.51
CA LEU A 95 -7.48 4.96 -13.22
C LEU A 95 -6.81 6.30 -13.48
N ASP A 96 -7.11 7.28 -12.64
CA ASP A 96 -6.40 8.55 -12.66
C ASP A 96 -4.88 8.33 -12.44
N GLU A 97 -4.08 9.30 -12.88
CA GLU A 97 -2.63 9.26 -12.65
C GLU A 97 -2.31 9.22 -11.15
N VAL A 98 -1.18 8.62 -10.75
CA VAL A 98 -0.77 8.62 -9.35
C VAL A 98 -0.26 10.01 -8.98
N TYR A 99 -0.67 10.54 -7.84
CA TYR A 99 -0.24 11.83 -7.32
C TYR A 99 -0.05 11.76 -5.81
N ARG A 100 0.60 12.77 -5.23
CA ARG A 100 0.63 12.99 -3.78
C ARG A 100 -0.59 13.79 -3.37
N VAL A 101 -1.24 13.42 -2.26
CA VAL A 101 -2.36 14.20 -1.73
C VAL A 101 -1.81 15.28 -0.80
N ASP A 102 -1.96 16.55 -1.21
CA ASP A 102 -1.57 17.69 -0.38
C ASP A 102 -2.27 17.63 0.98
N GLY A 103 -1.51 17.88 2.05
CA GLY A 103 -1.98 17.77 3.43
C GLY A 103 -1.80 16.39 4.08
N TYR A 104 -1.38 15.37 3.32
CA TYR A 104 -1.12 14.02 3.83
C TYR A 104 0.27 13.49 3.39
N PRO A 105 1.38 14.18 3.75
CA PRO A 105 2.72 13.84 3.27
C PRO A 105 3.23 12.48 3.76
N ASP A 106 2.73 11.99 4.89
CA ASP A 106 3.13 10.71 5.49
C ASP A 106 2.39 9.50 4.89
N ILE A 107 1.52 9.74 3.90
CA ILE A 107 0.77 8.71 3.18
C ILE A 107 1.30 8.59 1.76
N SER A 108 1.91 7.45 1.45
CA SER A 108 2.38 7.12 0.11
C SER A 108 1.35 6.25 -0.61
N ILE A 109 0.95 6.65 -1.82
CA ILE A 109 -0.01 5.90 -2.63
C ILE A 109 0.72 4.97 -3.59
N VAL A 110 0.32 3.70 -3.59
CA VAL A 110 0.76 2.70 -4.57
C VAL A 110 -0.47 2.12 -5.27
N HIS A 111 -0.53 2.28 -6.58
CA HIS A 111 -1.52 1.59 -7.41
C HIS A 111 -0.95 0.27 -7.89
N VAL A 112 -1.66 -0.81 -7.61
CA VAL A 112 -1.31 -2.16 -8.06
C VAL A 112 -2.30 -2.57 -9.13
N ARG A 113 -1.84 -2.56 -10.40
CA ARG A 113 -2.66 -2.97 -11.54
C ARG A 113 -2.42 -4.43 -11.89
N PHE A 114 -3.49 -5.21 -11.95
CA PHE A 114 -3.42 -6.66 -12.19
C PHE A 114 -4.36 -7.11 -13.32
N PRO A 115 -3.94 -8.04 -14.19
CA PRO A 115 -4.80 -8.68 -15.17
C PRO A 115 -5.70 -9.71 -14.49
N ALA A 116 -6.71 -10.21 -15.20
CA ALA A 116 -7.61 -11.25 -14.67
C ALA A 116 -6.89 -12.56 -14.29
N SER A 117 -5.77 -12.85 -14.95
CA SER A 117 -4.89 -14.00 -14.69
C SER A 117 -4.13 -13.90 -13.36
N CYS A 118 -3.94 -12.68 -12.81
CA CYS A 118 -3.16 -12.45 -11.59
C CYS A 118 -1.72 -12.99 -11.64
N ASP A 119 -1.16 -13.16 -12.83
CA ASP A 119 0.21 -13.62 -13.12
C ASP A 119 1.24 -12.48 -13.07
N GLU A 120 0.81 -11.24 -13.28
CA GLU A 120 1.69 -10.07 -13.29
C GLU A 120 1.04 -8.83 -12.66
N TYR A 121 1.80 -8.09 -11.87
CA TYR A 121 1.39 -6.87 -11.19
C TYR A 121 2.22 -5.67 -11.67
N GLU A 122 1.54 -4.62 -12.11
CA GLU A 122 2.16 -3.31 -12.38
C GLU A 122 1.95 -2.40 -11.16
N LEU A 123 3.04 -2.03 -10.50
CA LEU A 123 3.06 -1.04 -9.44
C LEU A 123 3.30 0.34 -10.04
N ARG A 124 2.47 1.31 -9.67
CA ARG A 124 2.64 2.73 -10.00
C ARG A 124 2.63 3.55 -8.72
N PHE A 125 3.64 4.38 -8.53
CA PHE A 125 3.79 5.20 -7.32
C PHE A 125 4.62 6.44 -7.62
N VAL A 126 4.51 7.46 -6.76
CA VAL A 126 5.37 8.66 -6.84
C VAL A 126 6.65 8.39 -6.04
N GLY A 127 7.81 8.44 -6.70
CA GLY A 127 9.13 8.26 -6.11
C GLY A 127 9.56 9.43 -5.24
N GLN A 128 10.75 9.33 -4.62
CA GLN A 128 11.27 10.37 -3.72
C GLN A 128 11.48 11.72 -4.46
N ASP A 129 11.97 11.67 -5.70
CA ASP A 129 12.20 12.86 -6.54
C ASP A 129 10.92 13.44 -7.18
N SER A 130 9.75 12.95 -6.76
CA SER A 130 8.42 13.33 -7.28
C SER A 130 8.13 12.82 -8.69
N ASP A 131 9.02 12.02 -9.28
CA ASP A 131 8.78 11.31 -10.53
C ASP A 131 7.86 10.10 -10.34
N ILE A 132 7.02 9.82 -11.33
CA ILE A 132 6.18 8.62 -11.33
C ILE A 132 7.06 7.43 -11.71
N ALA A 133 7.19 6.50 -10.77
CA ALA A 133 7.88 5.24 -10.97
C ALA A 133 6.89 4.13 -11.29
N ASN A 134 7.28 3.26 -12.22
CA ASN A 134 6.55 2.06 -12.58
C ASN A 134 7.44 0.84 -12.36
N ARG A 135 6.90 -0.22 -11.74
CA ARG A 135 7.59 -1.50 -11.59
C ARG A 135 6.65 -2.65 -11.92
N THR A 136 7.15 -3.64 -12.66
CA THR A 136 6.39 -4.84 -12.98
C THR A 136 6.94 -6.01 -12.19
N ILE A 137 6.03 -6.79 -11.61
CA ILE A 137 6.35 -7.96 -10.80
C ILE A 137 5.56 -9.13 -11.33
N ARG A 138 6.25 -10.23 -11.63
CA ARG A 138 5.61 -11.47 -12.05
C ARG A 138 5.51 -12.40 -10.86
N SER A 139 4.36 -13.03 -10.67
CA SER A 139 4.22 -14.13 -9.73
C SER A 139 5.12 -15.25 -10.25
N SER A 140 6.12 -15.63 -9.46
CA SER A 140 6.98 -16.78 -9.75
C SER A 140 6.22 -18.04 -9.40
N GLU A 141 6.07 -18.95 -10.38
CA GLU A 141 5.50 -20.30 -10.20
C GLU A 141 6.20 -21.11 -9.09
#